data_AF-A0A846NF42-F1
#
_entry.id   AF-A0A846NF42-F1
#
_cell.length_a   1.000
_cell.length_b   1.000
_cell.length_c   1.000
_cell.angle_alpha   90.00
_cell.angle_beta   90.00
_cell.angle_gamma   90.00
#
_symmetry.space_group_name_H-M   'P 1'
#
loop_
_entity.id
_entity.type
_entity.pdbx_description
1 polymer ?
#
loop_
_entity_poly.entity_id
_entity_poly.type
_entity_poly.pdbx_seq_one_letter_code
_entity_poly.pdbx_strand_id
1 'polypeptide(L)'
;AAGRELAKKAALFSRLRRIQTDHEVHRVKSIIYYMLHKPFEPTFIVDVTDSYEKKMEAIKAYKSQIRLISDYGGLLRAIRIRDQLYGSKIEVEYGEPFSSDSPLKMDDPVAF
;
A
#
# COMPACT_ATOMS: atom_id res chain seq x y z
N ALA A 1 -10.02 -3.96 -8.12
CA ALA A 1 -10.35 -3.33 -9.41
C ALA A 1 -11.26 -2.11 -9.21
N ALA A 2 -12.51 -2.27 -8.74
CA ALA A 2 -13.45 -1.15 -8.59
C ALA A 2 -12.94 0.01 -7.70
N GLY A 3 -12.42 -0.29 -6.50
CA GLY A 3 -11.89 0.75 -5.59
C GLY A 3 -10.73 1.55 -6.18
N ARG A 4 -9.84 0.88 -6.95
CA ARG A 4 -8.74 1.52 -7.68
C ARG A 4 -9.26 2.54 -8.69
N GLU A 5 -10.19 2.11 -9.55
CA GLU A 5 -10.75 2.98 -10.58
C GLU A 5 -11.52 4.17 -9.99
N LEU A 6 -12.24 3.95 -8.89
CA LEU A 6 -12.93 5.03 -8.19
C LEU A 6 -11.95 6.06 -7.63
N ALA A 7 -10.89 5.62 -6.96
CA ALA A 7 -9.86 6.51 -6.42
C ALA A 7 -9.18 7.34 -7.52
N LYS A 8 -8.86 6.72 -8.67
CA LYS A 8 -8.27 7.44 -9.84
C LYS A 8 -9.21 8.51 -10.37
N LYS A 9 -10.51 8.19 -10.53
CA LYS A 9 -11.52 9.16 -10.98
C LYS A 9 -11.72 10.28 -9.97
N ALA A 10 -11.79 9.95 -8.68
CA ALA A 10 -11.92 10.94 -7.62
C ALA A 10 -10.74 11.93 -7.62
N ALA A 11 -9.50 11.43 -7.72
CA ALA A 11 -8.30 12.25 -7.83
C ALA A 11 -8.25 13.11 -9.11
N LEU A 12 -8.79 12.59 -10.22
CA LEU A 12 -8.97 13.37 -11.45
C LEU A 12 -9.97 14.50 -11.23
N PHE A 13 -11.10 14.21 -10.59
CA PHE A 13 -12.19 15.17 -10.38
C PHE A 13 -11.84 16.24 -9.35
N SER A 14 -11.11 15.89 -8.29
CA SER A 14 -10.74 16.82 -7.21
C SER A 14 -9.93 18.04 -7.70
N ARG A 15 -9.26 17.92 -8.86
CA ARG A 15 -8.48 19.01 -9.47
C ARG A 15 -9.26 19.84 -10.53
N LEU A 16 -10.48 19.45 -10.89
CA LEU A 16 -11.26 20.12 -11.93
C LEU A 16 -12.11 21.23 -11.34
N ARG A 17 -11.76 22.50 -11.63
CA ARG A 17 -12.47 23.69 -11.14
C ARG A 17 -13.97 23.75 -11.52
N ARG A 18 -14.40 23.01 -12.54
CA ARG A 18 -15.79 22.97 -13.01
C ARG A 18 -16.67 22.00 -12.24
N ILE A 19 -16.07 21.08 -11.46
CA ILE A 19 -16.82 20.18 -10.60
C ILE A 19 -17.06 20.93 -9.28
N GLN A 20 -18.32 21.32 -9.05
CA GLN A 20 -18.71 22.04 -7.85
C GLN A 20 -18.96 21.06 -6.70
N THR A 21 -18.27 21.28 -5.60
CA THR A 21 -18.41 20.57 -4.32
C THR A 21 -18.26 21.58 -3.19
N ASP A 22 -18.57 21.19 -1.96
CA ASP A 22 -18.37 22.04 -0.78
C ASP A 22 -16.89 22.14 -0.34
N HIS A 23 -15.95 21.67 -1.17
CA HIS A 23 -14.52 21.61 -0.87
C HIS A 23 -13.68 22.41 -1.87
N GLU A 24 -12.53 22.89 -1.40
CA GLU A 24 -11.52 23.51 -2.25
C GLU A 24 -10.93 22.53 -3.26
N VAL A 25 -10.50 23.06 -4.41
CA VAL A 25 -9.84 22.28 -5.45
C VAL A 25 -8.53 21.70 -4.91
N HIS A 26 -8.42 20.38 -4.93
CA HIS A 26 -7.25 19.66 -4.45
C HIS A 26 -6.58 18.87 -5.57
N ARG A 27 -5.28 19.11 -5.77
CA ARG A 27 -4.46 18.35 -6.71
C ARG A 27 -3.70 17.24 -5.98
N VAL A 28 -4.20 16.02 -6.10
CA VAL A 28 -3.49 14.82 -5.64
C VAL A 28 -2.14 14.74 -6.35
N LYS A 29 -1.05 14.62 -5.57
CA LYS A 29 0.32 14.58 -6.09
C LYS A 29 0.64 13.25 -6.79
N SER A 30 0.29 12.14 -6.15
CA SER A 30 0.54 10.79 -6.64
C SER A 30 -0.51 9.82 -6.11
N ILE A 31 -0.74 8.74 -6.86
CA ILE A 31 -1.56 7.60 -6.44
C ILE A 31 -0.65 6.38 -6.43
N ILE A 32 -0.63 5.67 -5.30
CA ILE A 32 0.19 4.49 -5.07
C ILE A 32 -0.75 3.36 -4.65
N TYR A 33 -0.47 2.15 -5.12
CA TYR A 33 -1.28 0.96 -4.85
C TYR A 33 -0.51 -0.03 -3.99
N TYR A 34 -1.17 -0.53 -2.94
CA TYR A 34 -0.63 -1.55 -2.06
C TYR A 34 -1.09 -2.94 -2.47
N MET A 35 -0.28 -3.95 -2.11
CA MET A 35 -0.62 -5.35 -2.32
C MET A 35 -1.51 -5.87 -1.19
N LEU A 36 -2.72 -6.31 -1.54
CA LEU A 36 -3.63 -6.98 -0.60
C LEU A 36 -3.51 -8.51 -0.72
N HIS A 37 -4.29 -9.12 -1.63
CA HIS A 37 -4.34 -10.57 -1.82
C HIS A 37 -3.84 -11.03 -3.20
N LYS A 38 -3.83 -10.14 -4.20
CA LYS A 38 -3.32 -10.46 -5.55
C LYS A 38 -1.88 -9.97 -5.65
N PRO A 39 -0.90 -10.86 -5.88
CA PRO A 39 0.45 -10.45 -6.20
C PRO A 39 0.49 -9.59 -7.46
N PHE A 40 1.42 -8.65 -7.49
CA PHE A 40 1.80 -7.85 -8.63
C PHE A 40 3.31 -7.60 -8.57
N GLU A 41 3.92 -7.25 -9.70
CA GLU A 41 5.31 -6.79 -9.72
C GLU A 41 5.41 -5.38 -9.14
N PRO A 42 6.14 -5.18 -8.03
CA PRO A 42 6.22 -3.86 -7.40
C PRO A 42 7.03 -2.89 -8.25
N THR A 43 6.60 -1.64 -8.25
CA THR A 43 7.40 -0.52 -8.77
C THR A 43 8.50 -0.14 -7.79
N PHE A 44 8.23 -0.27 -6.49
CA PHE A 44 9.19 -0.01 -5.41
C PHE A 44 8.78 -0.77 -4.15
N ILE A 45 9.74 -0.93 -3.23
CA ILE A 45 9.56 -1.59 -1.95
C ILE A 45 9.94 -0.57 -0.87
N VAL A 46 9.16 -0.51 0.20
CA VAL A 46 9.43 0.37 1.36
C VAL A 46 9.89 -0.50 2.51
N ASP A 47 11.02 -0.16 3.13
CA ASP A 47 11.44 -0.73 4.40
C ASP A 47 10.42 -0.34 5.49
N VAL A 48 9.81 -1.34 6.09
CA VAL A 48 8.83 -1.17 7.18
C VAL A 48 9.30 -1.80 8.48
N THR A 49 10.57 -2.20 8.58
CA THR A 49 11.12 -2.97 9.70
C THR A 49 10.79 -2.35 11.05
N ASP A 50 11.05 -1.06 11.23
CA ASP A 50 10.78 -0.32 12.48
C ASP A 50 9.28 -0.23 12.84
N SER A 51 8.41 -0.36 11.85
CA SER A 51 6.96 -0.22 12.00
C SER A 51 6.20 -1.54 11.90
N TYR A 52 6.91 -2.65 11.69
CA TYR A 52 6.31 -3.94 11.36
C TYR A 52 5.40 -4.46 12.47
N GLU A 53 5.85 -4.36 13.73
CA GLU A 53 5.03 -4.78 14.88
C GLU A 53 3.74 -3.95 14.98
N LYS A 54 3.80 -2.64 14.71
CA LYS A 54 2.61 -1.78 14.70
C LYS A 54 1.61 -2.20 13.63
N LYS A 55 2.10 -2.61 12.45
CA LYS A 55 1.24 -3.19 11.39
C LYS A 55 0.57 -4.48 11.87
N MET A 56 1.31 -5.37 12.53
CA MET A 56 0.75 -6.63 13.04
C MET A 56 -0.32 -6.37 14.10
N GLU A 57 -0.12 -5.39 14.99
CA GLU A 57 -1.14 -4.98 15.96
C GLU A 57 -2.37 -4.35 15.29
N ALA A 58 -2.17 -3.52 14.25
CA ALA A 58 -3.28 -2.96 13.48
C ALA A 58 -4.14 -4.04 12.81
N ILE A 59 -3.52 -5.10 12.27
CA ILE A 59 -4.24 -6.25 11.71
C ILE A 59 -5.03 -6.99 12.80
N LYS A 60 -4.39 -7.27 13.94
CA LYS A 60 -5.01 -7.97 15.08
C LYS A 60 -6.20 -7.21 15.69
N ALA A 61 -6.24 -5.88 15.53
CA ALA A 61 -7.33 -5.05 16.03
C ALA A 61 -8.70 -5.36 15.39
N TYR A 62 -8.73 -5.91 14.16
CA TYR A 62 -9.96 -6.24 13.43
C TYR A 62 -10.61 -7.55 13.90
N LYS A 63 -10.89 -7.66 15.20
CA LYS A 63 -11.41 -8.87 15.88
C LYS A 63 -12.64 -9.48 15.18
N SER A 64 -13.54 -8.66 14.64
CA SER A 64 -14.74 -9.15 13.92
C SER A 64 -14.40 -9.85 12.61
N GLN A 65 -13.36 -9.42 11.90
CA GLN A 65 -12.90 -10.05 10.66
C GLN A 65 -12.15 -11.36 10.96
N ILE A 66 -11.34 -11.36 12.02
CA ILE A 66 -10.56 -12.54 12.46
C ILE A 66 -11.47 -13.74 12.73
N ARG A 67 -12.62 -13.52 13.37
CA ARG A 67 -13.59 -14.59 13.68
C ARG A 67 -14.21 -15.24 12.44
N LEU A 68 -14.17 -14.57 11.29
CA LEU A 68 -14.70 -15.08 10.03
C LEU A 68 -13.64 -15.86 9.23
N ILE A 69 -12.38 -15.85 9.65
CA ILE A 69 -11.26 -16.46 8.94
C ILE A 69 -10.94 -17.80 9.58
N SER A 70 -11.21 -18.89 8.85
CA SER A 70 -10.99 -20.26 9.33
C SER A 70 -9.53 -20.54 9.73
N ASP A 71 -8.57 -19.99 8.98
CA ASP A 71 -7.13 -20.10 9.28
C ASP A 71 -6.46 -18.72 9.41
N TYR A 72 -6.76 -18.05 10.53
CA TYR A 72 -6.16 -16.76 10.83
C TYR A 72 -4.64 -16.84 11.03
N GLY A 73 -4.14 -17.93 11.62
CA GLY A 73 -2.70 -18.14 11.82
C GLY A 73 -1.95 -18.26 10.49
N GLY A 74 -2.52 -18.98 9.52
CA GLY A 74 -2.02 -19.06 8.16
C GLY A 74 -2.02 -17.71 7.44
N LEU A 75 -3.07 -16.90 7.61
CA LEU A 75 -3.11 -15.54 7.05
C LEU A 75 -1.96 -14.66 7.60
N LEU A 76 -1.77 -14.62 8.92
CA LEU A 76 -0.70 -13.83 9.52
C LEU A 76 0.68 -14.32 9.07
N ARG A 77 0.85 -15.64 8.95
CA ARG A 77 2.08 -16.25 8.44
C ARG A 77 2.33 -15.86 6.98
N ALA A 78 1.30 -15.87 6.14
CA ALA A 78 1.39 -15.48 4.74
C ALA A 78 1.78 -14.00 4.58
N ILE A 79 1.20 -13.11 5.40
CA ILE A 79 1.57 -11.69 5.45
C ILE A 79 3.06 -11.55 5.81
N ARG A 80 3.50 -12.22 6.88
CA ARG A 80 4.90 -12.18 7.31
C ARG A 80 5.86 -12.68 6.25
N ILE A 81 5.58 -13.84 5.64
CA ILE A 81 6.41 -14.41 4.58
C ILE A 81 6.52 -13.43 3.40
N ARG A 82 5.40 -12.81 2.99
CA ARG A 82 5.39 -11.83 1.92
C ARG A 82 6.28 -10.64 2.26
N ASP A 83 6.14 -10.08 3.45
CA ASP A 83 6.88 -8.89 3.83
C ASP A 83 8.38 -9.20 4.00
N GLN A 84 8.75 -10.38 4.50
CA GLN A 84 10.14 -10.85 4.53
C GLN A 84 10.72 -11.09 3.14
N LEU A 85 9.92 -11.67 2.23
CA LEU A 85 10.33 -11.88 0.84
C LEU A 85 10.68 -10.56 0.16
N TYR A 86 9.84 -9.53 0.30
CA TYR A 86 10.11 -8.21 -0.29
C TYR A 86 11.20 -7.45 0.48
N GLY A 87 11.30 -7.61 1.80
CA GLY A 87 12.40 -7.07 2.59
C GLY A 87 13.76 -7.57 2.09
N SER A 88 13.87 -8.87 1.82
CA SER A 88 15.11 -9.48 1.31
C SER A 88 15.59 -8.90 -0.03
N LYS A 89 14.67 -8.35 -0.85
CA LYS A 89 15.01 -7.74 -2.15
C LYS A 89 15.69 -6.38 -2.02
N ILE A 90 15.58 -5.73 -0.86
CA ILE A 90 16.20 -4.44 -0.55
C ILE A 90 17.07 -4.54 0.72
N GLU A 91 17.45 -5.76 1.10
CA GLU A 91 18.38 -6.03 2.22
C GLU A 91 17.89 -5.60 3.61
N VAL A 92 16.57 -5.66 3.87
CA VAL A 92 15.95 -5.36 5.17
C VAL A 92 15.07 -6.51 5.68
N GLU A 93 14.68 -6.49 6.95
CA GLU A 93 13.91 -7.59 7.56
C GLU A 93 12.48 -7.67 7.00
N TYR A 94 11.81 -6.52 6.83
CA TYR A 94 10.44 -6.44 6.30
C TYR A 94 10.30 -5.33 5.27
N GLY A 95 9.84 -5.68 4.08
CA GLY A 95 9.56 -4.75 2.99
C GLY A 95 8.11 -4.84 2.52
N GLU A 96 7.46 -3.69 2.29
CA GLU A 96 6.13 -3.65 1.67
C GLU A 96 6.21 -3.29 0.18
N PRO A 97 5.63 -4.12 -0.71
CA PRO A 97 5.60 -3.85 -2.14
C PRO A 97 4.49 -2.86 -2.53
N PHE A 98 4.86 -1.86 -3.32
CA PHE A 98 3.93 -0.87 -3.87
C PHE A 98 4.06 -0.75 -5.38
N SER A 99 2.97 -0.33 -6.02
CA SER A 99 2.93 -0.03 -7.45
C SER A 99 2.51 1.42 -7.69
N SER A 100 3.08 2.05 -8.72
CA SER A 100 2.65 3.37 -9.18
C SER A 100 2.45 3.37 -10.70
N ASP A 101 1.37 4.03 -11.14
CA ASP A 101 1.12 4.27 -12.57
C ASP A 101 1.92 5.47 -13.11
N SER A 102 2.61 6.22 -12.25
CA SER A 102 3.35 7.43 -12.61
C SER A 102 4.82 7.31 -12.18
N PRO A 103 5.75 7.91 -12.93
CA PRO A 103 7.15 7.95 -12.52
C PRO A 103 7.30 8.57 -11.13
N LEU A 104 8.16 7.96 -10.30
CA LEU A 104 8.53 8.50 -9.01
C LEU A 104 9.74 9.41 -9.18
N LYS A 105 9.70 10.59 -8.57
CA LYS A 105 10.87 11.45 -8.50
C LYS A 105 11.83 10.85 -7.48
N MET A 106 13.06 10.59 -7.92
CA MET A 106 14.17 10.13 -7.08
C MET A 106 15.32 11.11 -7.26
N ASP A 107 15.89 11.57 -6.15
CA ASP A 107 16.95 12.56 -6.19
C ASP A 107 18.32 11.90 -6.44
N ASP A 108 18.58 10.73 -5.85
CA ASP A 108 19.76 9.89 -6.13
C ASP A 108 19.36 8.40 -6.14
N PRO A 109 19.55 7.66 -7.25
CA PRO A 109 19.16 6.26 -7.37
C PRO A 109 20.14 5.24 -6.74
N VAL A 110 21.30 5.68 -6.25
CA VAL A 110 22.34 4.81 -5.69
C VAL A 110 22.73 5.16 -4.26
N ALA A 111 22.28 6.30 -3.73
CA ALA A 111 22.40 6.62 -2.32
C ALA A 111 21.28 5.92 -1.52
N PHE A 112 21.67 4.91 -0.74
CA PHE A 112 20.83 4.22 0.23
C PHE A 112 21.48 4.30 1.61
#